data_AF-A0A3A5R6E3-F1
#
_entry.id   AF-A0A3A5R6E3-F1
#
_cell.length_a   1.000
_cell.length_b   1.000
_cell.length_c   1.000
_cell.angle_alpha   90.00
_cell.angle_beta   90.00
_cell.angle_gamma   90.00
#
_symmetry.space_group_name_H-M   'P 1'
#
loop_
_entity.id
_entity.type
_entity.pdbx_description
1 polymer ?
#
loop_
_entity_poly.entity_id
_entity_poly.type
_entity_poly.pdbx_seq_one_letter_code
_entity_poly.pdbx_strand_id
1 'polypeptide(L)'
;MEVWVFGLAALVILLIVVNIFSLSLKLLWNGVVGMILLWLFNLVGGIVGLHLEIGAVSALVAGFFGIPGVILLLLYQLMGH
;
A
#
# COMPACT_ATOMS: atom_id res chain seq x y z
N MET A 1 -36.60 5.40 25.24
CA MET A 1 -35.26 4.83 25.48
C MET A 1 -34.81 3.94 24.32
N GLU A 2 -35.69 3.18 23.67
CA GLU A 2 -35.29 2.19 22.65
C GLU A 2 -34.88 2.78 21.28
N VAL A 3 -35.55 3.84 20.80
CA VAL A 3 -35.26 4.45 19.49
C VAL A 3 -33.83 5.00 19.39
N TRP A 4 -33.29 5.51 20.51
CA TRP A 4 -31.93 6.01 20.59
C TRP A 4 -30.88 4.90 20.42
N VAL A 5 -31.19 3.68 20.87
CA VAL A 5 -30.30 2.52 20.72
C VAL A 5 -30.25 2.05 19.26
N PHE A 6 -31.38 2.02 18.56
CA PHE A 6 -31.42 1.71 17.13
C PHE A 6 -30.72 2.78 16.28
N GLY A 7 -30.91 4.06 16.61
CA GLY A 7 -30.20 5.16 15.94
C GLY A 7 -28.68 5.07 16.12
N LEU A 8 -28.21 4.76 17.33
CA LEU A 8 -26.79 4.58 17.62
C LEU A 8 -26.21 3.35 16.90
N ALA A 9 -26.95 2.22 16.88
CA ALA A 9 -26.52 1.01 16.18
C ALA A 9 -26.38 1.24 14.67
N ALA A 10 -27.32 1.96 14.05
CA ALA A 10 -27.25 2.31 12.63
C ALA A 10 -26.04 3.21 12.32
N LEU A 11 -25.74 4.20 13.18
CA LEU A 11 -24.57 5.07 13.05
C LEU A 11 -23.24 4.30 13.17
N VAL A 12 -23.14 3.35 14.09
CA VAL A 12 -21.94 2.51 14.26
C VAL A 12 -21.71 1.65 13.02
N ILE A 13 -22.76 1.02 12.47
CA ILE A 13 -22.65 0.23 11.24
C ILE A 13 -22.22 1.11 10.07
N LEU A 14 -22.81 2.30 9.92
CA LEU A 14 -22.44 3.27 8.88
C LEU A 14 -20.97 3.68 9.00
N LEU A 15 -20.49 3.96 10.22
CA LEU A 15 -19.09 4.31 10.47
C LEU A 15 -18.14 3.18 10.08
N ILE A 16 -18.47 1.92 10.40
CA ILE A 16 -17.63 0.77 10.03
C ILE A 16 -17.54 0.63 8.51
N VAL A 17 -18.66 0.74 7.79
CA VAL A 17 -18.69 0.64 6.32
C VAL A 17 -17.86 1.74 5.67
N VAL A 18 -18.01 2.99 6.14
CA VAL A 18 -17.22 4.12 5.63
C VAL A 18 -15.73 3.94 5.90
N ASN A 19 -15.37 3.44 7.09
CA ASN A 19 -13.97 3.27 7.47
C ASN A 19 -13.29 2.20 6.60
N ILE A 20 -13.97 1.08 6.33
CA ILE A 20 -13.49 0.03 5.41
C ILE A 20 -13.26 0.58 4.01
N PHE A 21 -14.21 1.37 3.49
CA PHE A 21 -14.09 1.96 2.16
C PHE A 21 -12.94 2.97 2.05
N SER A 22 -12.72 3.75 3.12
CA SER A 22 -11.59 4.68 3.19
C SER A 22 -10.22 3.97 3.20
N LEU A 23 -10.17 2.76 3.73
CA LEU A 23 -8.95 1.94 3.82
C LEU A 23 -8.52 1.45 2.44
N SER A 24 -9.49 1.03 1.61
CA SER A 24 -9.27 0.63 0.21
C SER A 24 -8.69 1.78 -0.63
N LEU A 25 -9.18 3.01 -0.44
CA LEU A 25 -8.67 4.19 -1.15
C LEU A 25 -7.25 4.57 -0.70
N LYS A 26 -6.94 4.45 0.59
CA LYS A 26 -5.57 4.65 1.12
C LYS A 26 -4.59 3.62 0.58
N LEU A 27 -5.00 2.36 0.48
CA LEU A 27 -4.22 1.29 -0.16
C LEU A 27 -3.95 1.60 -1.63
N LEU A 28 -4.96 2.08 -2.36
CA LEU A 28 -4.81 2.46 -3.77
C LEU A 28 -3.80 3.61 -3.92
N TRP A 29 -3.90 4.64 -3.07
CA TRP A 29 -2.98 5.77 -3.08
C TRP A 29 -1.55 5.36 -2.77
N ASN A 30 -1.35 4.56 -1.72
CA ASN A 30 -0.02 4.04 -1.38
C ASN A 30 0.54 3.15 -2.49
N GLY A 31 -0.30 2.34 -3.16
CA GLY A 31 0.12 1.55 -4.32
C GLY A 31 0.60 2.41 -5.48
N VAL A 32 -0.10 3.51 -5.80
CA VAL A 32 0.33 4.46 -6.84
C VAL A 32 1.65 5.11 -6.47
N VAL A 33 1.78 5.59 -5.23
CA VAL A 33 3.02 6.20 -4.73
C VAL A 33 4.19 5.20 -4.79
N GLY A 34 3.98 3.97 -4.36
CA GLY A 34 5.01 2.94 -4.40
C GLY A 34 5.38 2.50 -5.81
N MET A 35 4.44 2.52 -6.75
CA MET A 35 4.73 2.29 -8.17
C MET A 35 5.64 3.39 -8.73
N ILE A 36 5.35 4.66 -8.42
CA ILE A 36 6.19 5.81 -8.81
C ILE A 36 7.59 5.68 -8.19
N LEU A 37 7.66 5.25 -6.92
CA LEU A 37 8.90 5.11 -6.16
C LEU A 37 9.78 3.98 -6.72
N LEU A 38 9.19 2.82 -7.04
CA LEU A 38 9.87 1.72 -7.70
C LEU A 38 10.31 2.08 -9.12
N TRP A 39 9.50 2.85 -9.86
CA TRP A 39 9.86 3.31 -11.19
C TRP A 39 11.08 4.24 -11.16
N LEU A 40 11.09 5.22 -10.25
CA LEU A 40 12.24 6.09 -10.00
C LEU A 40 13.47 5.28 -9.56
N PHE A 41 13.26 4.31 -8.68
CA PHE A 41 14.33 3.43 -8.22
C PHE A 41 14.93 2.61 -9.36
N ASN A 42 14.11 1.99 -10.21
CA ASN A 42 14.58 1.24 -11.39
C ASN A 42 15.28 2.12 -12.42
N LEU A 43 14.91 3.39 -12.54
CA LEU A 43 15.61 4.35 -13.41
C LEU A 43 17.06 4.57 -12.97
N VAL A 44 17.29 4.73 -11.66
CA VAL A 44 18.64 4.93 -11.09
C VAL A 44 19.37 3.59 -10.93
N GLY A 45 18.68 2.58 -10.42
CA GLY A 45 19.18 1.22 -10.18
C GLY A 45 19.52 0.47 -11.48
N GLY A 46 18.83 0.77 -12.58
CA GLY A 46 19.13 0.22 -13.90
C GLY A 46 20.53 0.55 -14.40
N ILE A 47 21.12 1.67 -13.96
CA ILE A 47 22.51 2.04 -14.27
C ILE A 47 23.50 1.08 -13.57
N VAL A 48 23.10 0.53 -12.42
CA VAL A 48 23.86 -0.41 -11.60
C VAL A 48 23.48 -1.87 -11.93
N GLY A 49 22.56 -2.09 -12.87
CA GLY A 49 22.04 -3.43 -13.22
C GLY A 49 21.00 -3.98 -12.24
N LEU A 50 20.46 -3.16 -11.35
CA LEU A 50 19.42 -3.54 -10.39
C LEU A 50 18.03 -3.17 -10.94
N HIS A 51 17.21 -4.18 -11.18
CA HIS A 51 15.81 -4.02 -11.61
C HIS A 51 14.89 -4.77 -10.66
N LEU A 52 14.04 -4.04 -9.93
CA LEU A 52 12.97 -4.59 -9.12
C LEU A 52 11.71 -4.77 -9.97
N GLU A 53 10.96 -5.84 -9.73
CA GLU A 53 9.70 -6.07 -10.42
C GLU A 53 8.63 -5.06 -9.96
N ILE A 54 7.97 -4.36 -10.91
CA ILE A 54 6.91 -3.38 -10.63
C ILE A 54 5.55 -4.09 -10.72
N GLY A 55 5.15 -4.74 -9.64
CA GLY A 55 3.85 -5.42 -9.49
C GLY A 55 3.00 -4.76 -8.40
N ALA A 56 1.73 -5.16 -8.29
CA ALA A 56 0.84 -4.61 -7.27
C ALA A 56 1.36 -4.85 -5.84
N VAL A 57 1.95 -6.03 -5.58
CA VAL A 57 2.50 -6.37 -4.26
C VAL A 57 3.75 -5.55 -3.95
N SER A 58 4.70 -5.47 -4.87
CA SER A 58 5.92 -4.68 -4.66
C SER A 58 5.62 -3.18 -4.57
N ALA A 59 4.69 -2.66 -5.37
CA ALA A 59 4.23 -1.28 -5.28
C ALA A 59 3.54 -0.99 -3.94
N LEU A 60 2.74 -1.91 -3.41
CA LEU A 60 2.16 -1.75 -2.08
C LEU A 60 3.22 -1.78 -0.96
N VAL A 61 4.20 -2.68 -1.07
CA VAL A 61 5.31 -2.77 -0.09
C VAL A 61 6.17 -1.50 -0.15
N ALA A 62 6.60 -1.08 -1.33
CA ALA A 62 7.38 0.15 -1.51
C ALA A 62 6.57 1.41 -1.17
N GLY A 63 5.26 1.40 -1.40
CA GLY A 63 4.37 2.52 -1.10
C GLY A 63 4.04 2.67 0.38
N PHE A 64 3.88 1.55 1.09
CA PHE A 64 3.62 1.54 2.52
C PHE A 64 4.88 1.76 3.36
N PHE A 65 5.98 1.11 2.99
CA PHE A 65 7.24 1.18 3.73
C PHE A 65 8.21 2.24 3.18
N GLY A 66 8.03 2.75 1.96
CA GLY A 66 8.92 3.73 1.34
C GLY A 66 10.29 3.13 0.99
N ILE A 67 11.35 3.88 1.30
CA ILE A 67 12.76 3.48 1.11
C ILE A 67 13.08 2.13 1.78
N PRO A 68 12.71 1.88 3.07
CA PRO A 68 12.91 0.55 3.67
C PRO A 68 12.20 -0.57 2.91
N GLY A 69 11.04 -0.30 2.30
CA GLY A 69 10.32 -1.27 1.48
C GLY A 69 11.08 -1.64 0.21
N VAL A 70 11.69 -0.66 -0.45
CA VAL A 70 12.56 -0.90 -1.61
C VAL A 70 13.77 -1.76 -1.23
N ILE A 71 14.41 -1.47 -0.10
CA ILE A 71 15.54 -2.28 0.41
C ILE A 71 15.09 -3.73 0.68
N LEU A 72 13.91 -3.92 1.28
CA LEU A 72 13.34 -5.24 1.52
C LEU A 72 13.13 -6.02 0.21
N LEU A 73 12.57 -5.37 -0.81
CA LEU A 73 12.35 -5.99 -2.12
C LEU A 73 13.67 -6.36 -2.81
N LEU A 74 14.69 -5.53 -2.63
CA LEU A 74 16.04 -5.77 -3.17
C LEU A 74 16.71 -6.96 -2.48
N LEU A 75 16.59 -7.04 -1.15
CA LEU A 75 17.07 -8.19 -0.37
C LEU A 75 16.30 -9.46 -0.72
N TYR A 76 14.99 -9.37 -0.96
CA TYR A 76 14.16 -10.49 -1.39
C TYR A 76 14.64 -11.04 -2.74
N GLN A 77 14.85 -10.17 -3.73
CA GLN A 77 15.38 -10.54 -5.05
C GLN A 77 16.82 -11.10 -4.98
N LEU A 78 17.65 -10.60 -4.06
CA LEU A 78 19.01 -11.13 -3.84
C LEU A 78 19.02 -12.51 -3.16
N MET A 79 18.03 -12.82 -2.33
CA MET A 79 18.03 -14.03 -1.48
C MET A 79 17.46 -15.30 -2.14
N GLY A 80 16.70 -15.23 -3.24
CA GLY A 80 16.24 -16.48 -3.85
C GLY A 80 15.24 -16.35 -5.00
N HIS A 81 15.76 -16.29 -6.22
CA HIS A 81 15.08 -16.05 -7.51
C HIS A 81 15.04 -14.59 -7.93
#